data_AF-A0A9Q1I6T1-F1
#
_entry.id   AF-A0A9Q1I6T1-F1
#
_cell.length_a   1.000
_cell.length_b   1.000
_cell.length_c   1.000
_cell.angle_alpha   90.00
_cell.angle_beta   90.00
_cell.angle_gamma   90.00
#
_symmetry.space_group_name_H-M   'P 1'
#
loop_
_entity.id
_entity.type
_entity.pdbx_description
1 polymer ?
#
loop_
_entity_poly.entity_id
_entity_poly.type
_entity_poly.pdbx_seq_one_letter_code
_entity_poly.pdbx_strand_id
1 'polypeptide(L)'
;MMEASSSREGMMNVPEGGLWNSPRVKDYSKETQEMLQLMMREAKLTHRQQRQLKMVVKKEGALPVIHHSRPVTSSPQLNIQAKAGDFSGKRQKRSAEMCRSGNSYKREMFRPSATRDLEMEKMRLQNMLVDGKKELKSCSKQSVPSAEGEPEDIDRFQEVVDEIKDRMEFLEEMSALGKRKQYQNIIEVEISQKIRELELIDKTFSADLKSEPDREAAGTNTPQKLRDSP
;
A
#
# COMPACT_ATOMS: atom_id res chain seq x y z
N MET A 1 81.17 31.21 -11.91
CA MET A 1 79.78 30.93 -11.49
C MET A 1 79.07 30.35 -12.70
N MET A 2 78.61 29.10 -12.61
CA MET A 2 77.97 28.38 -13.73
C MET A 2 76.49 28.77 -13.81
N GLU A 3 76.04 29.23 -14.97
CA GLU A 3 74.62 29.38 -15.29
C GLU A 3 73.99 28.00 -15.50
N ALA A 4 72.92 27.70 -14.76
CA ALA A 4 72.11 26.52 -14.96
C ALA A 4 70.85 26.90 -15.75
N SER A 5 70.91 26.74 -17.06
CA SER A 5 69.74 26.78 -17.95
C SER A 5 68.88 25.54 -17.70
N SER A 6 67.82 25.69 -16.91
CA SER A 6 66.82 24.63 -16.70
C SER A 6 65.72 24.72 -17.77
N SER A 7 65.90 23.97 -18.85
CA SER A 7 64.87 23.71 -19.87
C SER A 7 63.61 23.11 -19.22
N ARG A 8 62.49 23.82 -19.27
CA ARG A 8 61.16 23.26 -18.98
C ARG A 8 60.65 22.56 -20.23
N GLU A 9 60.81 21.24 -20.27
CA GLU A 9 60.18 20.39 -21.26
C GLU A 9 58.65 20.43 -21.11
N GLY A 10 57.96 20.54 -22.25
CA GLY A 10 56.51 20.58 -22.33
C GLY A 10 55.88 19.26 -21.88
N MET A 11 55.04 19.33 -20.85
CA MET A 11 54.15 18.25 -20.46
C MET A 11 53.09 18.07 -21.55
N MET A 12 53.22 17.00 -22.33
CA MET A 12 52.20 16.48 -23.23
C MET A 12 50.94 16.08 -22.44
N ASN A 13 49.79 16.65 -22.83
CA ASN A 13 48.48 16.31 -22.28
C ASN A 13 48.12 14.86 -22.65
N VAL A 14 48.00 14.00 -21.64
CA VAL A 14 47.43 12.64 -21.78
C VAL A 14 45.91 12.76 -21.79
N PRO A 15 45.19 12.18 -22.77
CA PRO A 15 43.73 12.18 -22.72
C PRO A 15 43.25 11.32 -21.54
N GLU A 16 42.62 11.95 -20.55
CA GLU A 16 41.94 11.26 -19.45
C GLU A 16 40.72 10.47 -19.99
N GLY A 17 40.90 9.17 -20.18
CA GLY A 17 39.84 8.23 -20.55
C GLY A 17 39.89 7.00 -19.67
N GLY A 18 39.15 6.99 -18.55
CA GLY A 18 39.03 5.81 -17.69
C GLY A 18 38.23 4.68 -18.37
N LEU A 19 38.46 3.43 -17.92
CA LEU A 19 37.83 2.19 -18.39
C LEU A 19 36.29 2.19 -18.38
N TRP A 20 35.66 3.18 -17.72
CA TRP A 20 34.22 3.33 -17.56
C TRP A 20 33.60 4.40 -18.47
N ASN A 21 34.39 5.03 -19.33
CA ASN A 21 33.87 5.95 -20.35
C ASN A 21 33.36 5.14 -21.54
N SER A 22 32.08 4.74 -21.50
CA SER A 22 31.43 4.17 -22.68
C SER A 22 31.39 5.23 -23.80
N PRO A 23 31.71 4.89 -25.05
CA PRO A 23 31.54 5.82 -26.17
C PRO A 23 30.09 6.32 -26.18
N ARG A 24 29.92 7.64 -26.22
CA ARG A 24 28.59 8.24 -26.46
C ARG A 24 28.21 7.83 -27.88
N VAL A 25 27.21 6.97 -28.02
CA VAL A 25 26.66 6.59 -29.32
C VAL A 25 26.16 7.88 -29.96
N LYS A 26 26.81 8.30 -31.06
CA LYS A 26 26.49 9.56 -31.73
C LYS A 26 25.16 9.46 -32.47
N ASP A 27 24.82 8.30 -33.06
CA ASP A 27 23.58 8.12 -33.81
C ASP A 27 22.96 6.74 -33.59
N TYR A 28 21.63 6.69 -33.45
CA TYR A 28 20.88 5.43 -33.48
C TYR A 28 20.61 5.01 -34.93
N SER A 29 20.85 3.73 -35.26
CA SER A 29 20.43 3.15 -36.55
C SER A 29 18.92 3.29 -36.75
N LYS A 30 18.46 3.44 -38.01
CA LYS A 30 17.03 3.58 -38.35
C LYS A 30 16.19 2.44 -37.78
N GLU A 31 16.69 1.22 -37.89
CA GLU A 31 16.06 0.01 -37.33
C GLU A 31 15.90 0.11 -35.80
N THR A 32 16.91 0.64 -35.09
CA THR A 32 16.84 0.85 -33.64
C THR A 32 15.83 1.92 -33.26
N GLN A 33 15.70 2.98 -34.07
CA GLN A 33 14.69 4.03 -33.86
C GLN A 33 13.26 3.48 -34.03
N GLU A 34 13.04 2.66 -35.05
CA GLU A 34 11.76 1.99 -35.31
C GLU A 34 11.38 1.01 -34.21
N MET A 35 12.34 0.17 -33.79
CA MET A 35 12.19 -0.75 -32.66
C MET A 35 11.80 -0.01 -31.37
N LEU A 36 12.51 1.08 -31.05
CA LEU A 36 12.20 1.88 -29.86
C LEU A 36 10.82 2.51 -29.95
N GLN A 37 10.40 2.94 -31.14
CA GLN A 37 9.06 3.48 -31.35
C GLN A 37 7.97 2.42 -31.17
N LEU A 38 8.20 1.18 -31.60
CA LEU A 38 7.32 0.03 -31.37
C LEU A 38 7.18 -0.26 -29.86
N MET A 39 8.32 -0.40 -29.16
CA MET A 39 8.34 -0.63 -27.71
C MET A 39 7.59 0.47 -26.94
N MET A 40 7.74 1.74 -27.35
CA MET A 40 7.03 2.85 -26.71
C MET A 40 5.52 2.78 -26.86
N ARG A 41 4.99 2.22 -27.97
CA ARG A 41 3.56 2.02 -28.19
C ARG A 41 3.02 0.86 -27.36
N GLU A 42 3.79 -0.22 -27.27
CA GLU A 42 3.38 -1.44 -26.55
C GLU A 42 3.48 -1.30 -25.02
N ALA A 43 4.46 -0.54 -24.52
CA ALA A 43 4.73 -0.39 -23.08
C ALA A 43 3.73 0.50 -22.30
N LYS A 44 2.61 0.92 -22.92
CA LYS A 44 1.56 1.79 -22.31
C LYS A 44 2.13 3.01 -21.55
N LEU A 45 3.20 3.62 -22.06
CA LEU A 45 3.85 4.77 -21.43
C LEU A 45 2.92 6.00 -21.44
N THR A 46 2.99 6.82 -20.40
CA THR A 46 2.28 8.11 -20.36
C THR A 46 2.79 9.05 -21.47
N HIS A 47 1.92 9.94 -21.98
CA HIS A 47 2.31 10.89 -23.04
C HIS A 47 3.55 11.72 -22.68
N ARG A 48 3.72 12.07 -21.40
CA ARG A 48 4.91 12.78 -20.90
C ARG A 48 6.18 11.95 -21.06
N GLN A 49 6.16 10.68 -20.66
CA GLN A 49 7.29 9.76 -20.81
C GLN A 49 7.60 9.53 -22.29
N GLN A 50 6.58 9.37 -23.12
CA GLN A 50 6.77 9.21 -24.56
C GLN A 50 7.43 10.44 -25.20
N ARG A 51 7.03 11.65 -24.79
CA ARG A 51 7.64 12.90 -25.29
C ARG A 51 9.12 12.99 -24.87
N GLN A 52 9.43 12.63 -23.62
CA GLN A 52 10.81 12.64 -23.12
C GLN A 52 11.71 11.67 -23.89
N LEU A 53 11.28 10.42 -24.07
CA LEU A 53 12.05 9.41 -24.81
C LEU A 53 12.23 9.80 -26.28
N LYS A 54 11.18 10.25 -26.97
CA LYS A 54 11.28 10.75 -28.35
C LYS A 54 12.28 11.90 -28.47
N MET A 55 12.37 12.76 -27.46
CA MET A 55 13.35 13.86 -27.47
C MET A 55 14.79 13.37 -27.30
N VAL A 56 15.03 12.37 -26.45
CA VAL A 56 16.37 11.80 -26.24
C VAL A 56 16.88 11.13 -27.51
N VAL A 57 16.01 10.34 -28.16
CA VAL A 57 16.33 9.63 -29.41
C VAL A 57 16.63 10.60 -30.56
N LYS A 58 15.89 11.72 -30.65
CA LYS A 58 16.09 12.74 -31.67
C LYS A 58 17.30 13.67 -31.44
N LYS A 59 17.74 13.82 -30.19
CA LYS A 59 18.85 14.72 -29.80
C LYS A 59 20.18 13.99 -29.68
N GLU A 60 20.30 12.79 -30.25
CA GLU A 60 21.55 12.02 -30.24
C GLU A 60 22.10 11.77 -28.81
N GLY A 61 21.18 11.69 -27.84
CA GLY A 61 21.52 11.43 -26.45
C GLY A 61 21.46 9.94 -26.14
N ALA A 62 22.37 9.45 -25.30
CA ALA A 62 22.25 8.11 -24.72
C ALA A 62 20.90 7.97 -24.01
N LEU A 63 20.24 6.82 -24.17
CA LEU A 63 19.02 6.50 -23.43
C LEU A 63 19.28 6.69 -21.93
N PRO A 64 18.30 7.24 -21.17
CA PRO A 64 18.48 7.45 -19.75
C PRO A 64 18.82 6.11 -19.10
N VAL A 65 19.97 6.03 -18.44
CA VAL A 65 20.33 4.87 -17.62
C VAL A 65 19.32 4.82 -16.50
N ILE A 66 18.36 3.90 -16.61
CA ILE A 66 17.42 3.63 -15.53
C ILE A 66 18.23 2.96 -14.43
N HIS A 67 18.75 3.77 -13.52
CA HIS A 67 19.07 3.25 -12.21
C HIS A 67 17.76 2.71 -11.66
N HIS A 68 17.68 1.41 -11.39
CA HIS A 68 16.64 0.82 -10.56
C HIS A 68 16.78 1.44 -9.17
N SER A 69 16.29 2.67 -9.04
CA SER A 69 16.01 3.28 -7.76
C SER A 69 14.88 2.43 -7.24
N ARG A 70 15.25 1.41 -6.47
CA ARG A 70 14.34 0.59 -5.66
C ARG A 70 13.23 1.52 -5.16
N PRO A 71 11.94 1.15 -5.30
CA PRO A 71 10.88 1.99 -4.75
C PRO A 71 11.25 2.25 -3.30
N VAL A 72 11.42 3.54 -2.98
CA VAL A 72 11.65 4.02 -1.63
C VAL A 72 10.39 3.62 -0.88
N THR A 73 10.42 2.42 -0.30
CA THR A 73 9.64 2.10 0.87
C THR A 73 9.97 3.21 1.84
N SER A 74 8.93 3.91 2.27
CA SER A 74 8.96 4.96 3.28
C SER A 74 9.50 4.38 4.59
N SER A 75 10.80 4.16 4.64
CA SER A 75 11.56 4.23 5.87
C SER A 75 11.37 5.66 6.38
N PRO A 76 11.11 5.86 7.68
CA PRO A 76 11.10 7.20 8.24
C PRO A 76 12.48 7.79 7.93
N GLN A 77 12.52 8.75 7.02
CA GLN A 77 13.73 9.53 6.81
C GLN A 77 13.95 10.26 8.11
N LEU A 78 14.88 9.74 8.93
CA LEU A 78 15.58 10.58 9.88
C LEU A 78 16.13 11.71 9.02
N ASN A 79 15.56 12.90 9.20
CA ASN A 79 15.97 14.13 8.56
C ASN A 79 17.35 14.51 9.11
N ILE A 80 18.36 13.73 8.75
CA ILE A 80 19.73 14.17 8.83
C ILE A 80 19.89 14.98 7.55
N GLN A 81 19.59 16.28 7.64
CA GLN A 81 20.10 17.25 6.68
C GLN A 81 21.61 17.07 6.65
N ALA A 82 22.10 16.23 5.75
CA ALA A 82 23.49 16.25 5.34
C ALA A 82 23.65 17.58 4.59
N LYS A 83 23.92 18.65 5.34
CA LYS A 83 24.46 19.87 4.78
C LYS A 83 25.66 19.41 3.95
N ALA A 84 25.58 19.57 2.63
CA ALA A 84 26.74 19.53 1.77
C ALA A 84 27.61 20.72 2.15
N GLY A 85 28.31 20.61 3.28
CA GLY A 85 29.42 21.50 3.59
C GLY A 85 30.53 21.20 2.61
N ASP A 86 31.18 22.24 2.10
CA ASP A 86 32.40 22.12 1.33
C ASP A 86 33.36 21.16 2.05
N PHE A 87 33.52 19.96 1.51
CA PHE A 87 34.54 19.02 1.97
C PHE A 87 35.90 19.44 1.40
N SER A 88 36.35 20.66 1.71
CA SER A 88 37.77 21.06 1.53
C SER A 88 38.65 20.55 2.68
N GLY A 89 38.05 19.92 3.69
CA GLY A 89 38.77 19.21 4.74
C GLY A 89 39.38 17.91 4.22
N LYS A 90 40.71 17.77 4.36
CA LYS A 90 41.46 16.53 4.12
C LYS A 90 40.67 15.34 4.67
N ARG A 91 40.49 14.28 3.88
CA ARG A 91 39.86 13.02 4.33
C ARG A 91 40.60 12.50 5.56
N GLN A 92 40.09 12.81 6.74
CA GLN A 92 40.75 12.50 7.99
C GLN A 92 40.48 11.04 8.31
N LYS A 93 41.54 10.24 8.47
CA LYS A 93 41.41 8.86 8.93
C LYS A 93 40.78 8.87 10.33
N ARG A 94 39.82 7.99 10.56
CA ARG A 94 39.19 7.81 11.87
C ARG A 94 40.26 7.37 12.89
N SER A 95 40.17 7.86 14.12
CA SER A 95 41.05 7.40 15.20
C SER A 95 40.80 5.92 15.49
N ALA A 96 41.82 5.22 15.95
CA ALA A 96 41.70 3.79 16.28
C ALA A 96 40.67 3.53 17.39
N GLU A 97 40.52 4.47 18.32
CA GLU A 97 39.50 4.44 19.36
C GLU A 97 38.09 4.58 18.78
N MET A 98 37.86 5.51 17.85
CA MET A 98 36.55 5.68 17.23
C MET A 98 36.14 4.44 16.42
N CYS A 99 37.09 3.81 15.72
CA CYS A 99 36.85 2.54 15.03
C CYS A 99 36.48 1.40 16.01
N ARG A 100 37.06 1.39 17.22
CA ARG A 100 36.79 0.36 18.25
C ARG A 100 35.59 0.66 19.14
N SER A 101 35.15 1.91 19.23
CA SER A 101 34.07 2.36 20.12
C SER A 101 32.69 1.77 19.76
N GLY A 102 32.50 1.34 18.51
CA GLY A 102 31.26 0.73 18.06
C GLY A 102 31.16 -0.75 18.39
N ASN A 103 29.94 -1.30 18.27
CA ASN A 103 29.71 -2.75 18.37
C ASN A 103 30.08 -3.51 17.07
N SER A 104 30.78 -2.89 16.11
CA SER A 104 31.06 -3.45 14.78
C SER A 104 31.88 -4.74 14.79
N TYR A 105 32.70 -4.95 15.83
CA TYR A 105 33.52 -6.16 15.99
C TYR A 105 32.90 -7.19 16.95
N LYS A 106 31.75 -6.88 17.55
CA LYS A 106 31.05 -7.83 18.42
C LYS A 106 30.30 -8.83 17.53
N ARG A 107 30.54 -10.13 17.76
CA ARG A 107 29.82 -11.20 17.07
C ARG A 107 28.33 -11.10 17.40
N GLU A 108 27.49 -11.25 16.39
CA GLU A 108 26.04 -11.28 16.59
C GLU A 108 25.68 -12.45 17.51
N MET A 109 24.87 -12.18 18.53
CA MET A 109 24.38 -13.19 19.44
C MET A 109 23.18 -13.87 18.80
N PHE A 110 23.18 -15.21 18.77
CA PHE A 110 22.02 -15.98 18.33
C PHE A 110 20.81 -15.60 19.19
N ARG A 111 19.77 -15.08 18.54
CA ARG A 111 18.47 -14.83 19.16
C ARG A 111 17.52 -15.89 18.65
N PRO A 112 17.15 -16.90 19.46
CA PRO A 112 16.13 -17.84 19.04
C PRO A 112 14.86 -17.05 18.71
N SER A 113 14.38 -17.20 17.48
CA SER A 113 13.07 -16.70 17.09
C SER A 113 12.01 -17.49 17.86
N ALA A 114 10.82 -16.90 18.07
CA ALA A 114 9.69 -17.64 18.62
C ALA A 114 9.45 -18.89 17.76
N THR A 115 9.72 -20.07 18.33
CA THR A 115 9.45 -21.35 17.69
C THR A 115 7.94 -21.45 17.53
N ARG A 116 7.47 -21.65 16.29
CA ARG A 116 6.07 -22.00 16.08
C ARG A 116 5.83 -23.38 16.69
N ASP A 117 4.67 -23.57 17.30
CA ASP A 117 4.25 -24.88 17.79
C ASP A 117 4.27 -25.90 16.63
N LEU A 118 5.06 -26.96 16.80
CA LEU A 118 5.35 -27.92 15.75
C LEU A 118 4.12 -28.78 15.44
N GLU A 119 3.35 -29.13 16.47
CA GLU A 119 2.10 -29.88 16.36
C GLU A 119 1.06 -29.09 15.56
N MET A 120 0.93 -27.78 15.80
CA MET A 120 0.02 -26.92 15.04
C MET A 120 0.41 -26.81 13.56
N GLU A 121 1.70 -26.68 13.25
CA GLU A 121 2.14 -26.59 11.85
C GLU A 121 1.99 -27.94 11.14
N LYS A 122 2.23 -29.05 11.84
CA LYS A 122 1.98 -30.40 11.31
C LYS A 122 0.53 -30.58 10.90
N MET A 123 -0.41 -30.20 11.78
CA MET A 123 -1.85 -30.28 11.48
C MET A 123 -2.23 -29.36 10.31
N ARG A 124 -1.76 -28.11 10.30
CA ARG A 124 -1.98 -27.17 9.20
C ARG A 124 -1.51 -27.71 7.85
N LEU A 125 -0.33 -28.33 7.81
CA LEU A 125 0.24 -28.90 6.59
C LEU A 125 -0.52 -30.15 6.16
N GLN A 126 -0.96 -30.98 7.10
CA GLN A 126 -1.79 -32.14 6.81
C GLN A 126 -3.13 -31.72 6.18
N ASN A 127 -3.84 -30.74 6.77
CA ASN A 127 -5.08 -30.19 6.20
C ASN A 127 -4.83 -29.63 4.80
N MET A 128 -3.71 -28.92 4.59
CA MET A 128 -3.35 -28.38 3.27
C MET A 128 -3.10 -29.48 2.22
N LEU A 129 -2.44 -30.57 2.57
CA LEU A 129 -2.16 -31.70 1.68
C LEU A 129 -3.40 -32.52 1.36
N VAL A 130 -4.29 -32.68 2.34
CA VAL A 130 -5.53 -33.45 2.20
C VAL A 130 -6.59 -32.67 1.42
N ASP A 131 -6.87 -31.43 1.82
CA ASP A 131 -7.96 -30.62 1.23
C ASP A 131 -7.50 -29.73 0.07
N GLY A 132 -6.19 -29.63 -0.18
CA GLY A 132 -5.60 -28.76 -1.20
C GLY A 132 -5.77 -27.26 -0.93
N LYS A 133 -6.46 -26.88 0.15
CA LYS A 133 -6.73 -25.50 0.54
C LYS A 133 -5.78 -25.12 1.67
N LYS A 134 -4.93 -24.12 1.42
CA LYS A 134 -4.13 -23.50 2.47
C LYS A 134 -5.08 -22.78 3.41
N GLU A 135 -5.17 -23.23 4.66
CA GLU A 135 -5.92 -22.50 5.68
C GLU A 135 -5.37 -21.06 5.75
N LEU A 136 -6.17 -20.15 5.22
CA LEU A 136 -6.07 -18.74 5.51
C LEU A 136 -6.38 -18.67 7.00
N LYS A 137 -5.35 -18.40 7.81
CA LYS A 137 -5.58 -17.87 9.14
C LYS A 137 -6.49 -16.67 8.94
N SER A 138 -7.78 -16.84 9.22
CA SER A 138 -8.71 -15.76 9.32
C SER A 138 -8.16 -14.90 10.45
N CYS A 139 -7.52 -13.80 10.08
CA CYS A 139 -7.40 -12.69 10.99
C CYS A 139 -8.86 -12.31 11.27
N SER A 140 -9.37 -12.76 12.41
CA SER A 140 -10.64 -12.37 13.03
C SER A 140 -11.49 -11.41 12.20
N LYS A 141 -12.26 -11.98 11.29
CA LYS A 141 -13.63 -11.56 11.02
C LYS A 141 -14.41 -12.85 11.10
N GLN A 142 -15.18 -12.99 12.17
CA GLN A 142 -16.01 -14.16 12.39
C GLN A 142 -16.93 -14.31 11.18
N SER A 143 -16.68 -15.30 10.33
CA SER A 143 -17.70 -15.78 9.41
C SER A 143 -18.57 -16.75 10.22
N VAL A 144 -19.73 -16.27 10.65
CA VAL A 144 -20.78 -17.11 11.19
C VAL A 144 -21.21 -18.10 10.08
N PRO A 145 -21.33 -19.41 10.36
CA PRO A 145 -21.95 -20.32 9.42
C PRO A 145 -23.44 -20.01 9.40
N SER A 146 -23.94 -19.58 8.23
CA SER A 146 -25.36 -19.33 8.02
C SER A 146 -26.11 -20.65 8.17
N ALA A 147 -26.78 -20.78 9.32
CA ALA A 147 -27.88 -21.71 9.53
C ALA A 147 -29.16 -20.87 9.42
N GLU A 148 -30.08 -21.35 8.60
CA GLU A 148 -31.35 -20.72 8.27
C GLU A 148 -32.14 -20.28 9.52
N GLY A 149 -32.61 -19.04 9.49
CA GLY A 149 -33.57 -18.46 10.43
C GLY A 149 -33.51 -16.93 10.40
N GLU A 150 -34.47 -16.28 9.73
CA GLU A 150 -34.72 -14.83 9.81
C GLU A 150 -34.67 -14.36 11.28
N PRO A 151 -33.88 -13.32 11.61
CA PRO A 151 -34.14 -11.94 11.19
C PRO A 151 -32.86 -11.23 10.69
N GLU A 152 -32.70 -11.12 9.38
CA GLU A 152 -31.50 -10.54 8.75
C GLU A 152 -31.43 -9.01 8.89
N ASP A 153 -32.56 -8.34 9.12
CA ASP A 153 -32.62 -6.88 9.08
C ASP A 153 -32.07 -6.19 10.35
N ILE A 154 -32.14 -6.84 11.51
CA ILE A 154 -31.60 -6.30 12.77
C ILE A 154 -30.06 -6.32 12.73
N ASP A 155 -29.48 -7.38 12.16
CA ASP A 155 -28.03 -7.52 12.03
C ASP A 155 -27.48 -6.44 11.09
N ARG A 156 -28.17 -6.16 9.97
CA ARG A 156 -27.77 -5.10 9.03
C ARG A 156 -27.88 -3.70 9.63
N PHE A 157 -28.96 -3.40 10.37
CA PHE A 157 -29.10 -2.11 11.05
C PHE A 157 -27.96 -1.89 12.05
N GLN A 158 -27.65 -2.91 12.85
CA GLN A 158 -26.60 -2.85 13.85
C GLN A 158 -25.21 -2.72 13.19
N GLU A 159 -24.95 -3.44 12.11
CA GLU A 159 -23.71 -3.33 11.33
C GLU A 159 -23.48 -1.89 10.83
N VAL A 160 -24.51 -1.25 10.28
CA VAL A 160 -24.40 0.15 9.78
C VAL A 160 -24.13 1.12 10.92
N VAL A 161 -24.73 0.91 12.10
CA VAL A 161 -24.44 1.72 13.30
C VAL A 161 -22.99 1.56 13.73
N ASP A 162 -22.47 0.34 13.72
CA ASP A 162 -21.09 0.07 14.13
C ASP A 162 -20.07 0.62 13.11
N GLU A 163 -20.36 0.54 11.81
CA GLU A 163 -19.55 1.21 10.78
C GLU A 163 -19.50 2.74 10.96
N ILE A 164 -20.60 3.37 11.40
CA ILE A 164 -20.60 4.82 11.71
C ILE A 164 -19.70 5.11 12.90
N LYS A 165 -19.74 4.29 13.95
CA LYS A 165 -18.86 4.46 15.13
C LYS A 165 -17.39 4.30 14.73
N ASP A 166 -17.06 3.26 13.98
CA ASP A 166 -15.68 3.03 13.48
C ASP A 166 -15.15 4.24 12.69
N ARG A 167 -15.99 4.85 11.87
CA ARG A 167 -15.66 6.06 11.10
C ARG A 167 -15.42 7.27 12.00
N MET A 168 -16.21 7.42 13.07
CA MET A 168 -16.02 8.47 14.06
C MET A 168 -14.73 8.28 14.87
N GLU A 169 -14.46 7.06 15.33
CA GLU A 169 -13.24 6.69 16.05
C GLU A 169 -12.00 6.92 15.17
N PHE A 170 -12.07 6.53 13.90
CA PHE A 170 -11.01 6.81 12.94
C PHE A 170 -10.71 8.32 12.82
N LEU A 171 -11.74 9.18 12.78
CA LEU A 171 -11.51 10.63 12.77
C LEU A 171 -10.87 11.13 14.06
N GLU A 172 -11.22 10.55 15.21
CA GLU A 172 -10.62 10.87 16.49
C GLU A 172 -9.14 10.47 16.53
N GLU A 173 -8.79 9.26 16.08
CA GLU A 173 -7.40 8.80 15.94
C GLU A 173 -6.60 9.71 15.00
N MET A 174 -7.16 10.04 13.83
CA MET A 174 -6.50 10.95 12.90
C MET A 174 -6.40 12.37 13.44
N SER A 175 -7.29 12.78 14.35
CA SER A 175 -7.21 14.06 15.05
C SER A 175 -6.09 14.08 16.10
N ALA A 176 -5.91 13.00 16.85
CA ALA A 176 -4.80 12.84 17.78
C ALA A 176 -3.44 12.88 17.06
N LEU A 177 -3.40 12.38 15.81
CA LEU A 177 -2.24 12.44 14.91
C LEU A 177 -2.08 13.79 14.17
N GLY A 178 -2.99 14.75 14.37
CA GLY A 178 -2.97 16.05 13.71
C GLY A 178 -3.33 16.04 12.21
N LYS A 179 -3.83 14.92 11.69
CA LYS A 179 -4.18 14.72 10.27
C LYS A 179 -5.67 14.84 9.96
N ARG A 180 -6.51 15.23 10.94
CA ARG A 180 -7.98 15.34 10.79
C ARG A 180 -8.41 16.00 9.49
N LYS A 181 -7.84 17.17 9.16
CA LYS A 181 -8.22 17.96 7.96
C LYS A 181 -8.05 17.22 6.63
N GLN A 182 -7.18 16.22 6.57
CA GLN A 182 -6.93 15.44 5.35
C GLN A 182 -8.06 14.42 5.10
N TYR A 183 -8.69 13.93 6.17
CA TYR A 183 -9.67 12.84 6.11
C TYR A 183 -11.09 13.29 6.42
N GLN A 184 -11.26 14.44 7.08
CA GLN A 184 -12.54 14.95 7.55
C GLN A 184 -13.63 14.92 6.48
N ASN A 185 -13.42 15.57 5.33
CA ASN A 185 -14.44 15.63 4.28
C ASN A 185 -14.79 14.26 3.70
N ILE A 186 -13.82 13.34 3.60
CA ILE A 186 -14.03 12.00 3.06
C ILE A 186 -14.92 11.21 4.02
N ILE A 187 -14.54 11.22 5.30
CA ILE A 187 -15.25 10.46 6.33
C ILE A 187 -16.64 11.06 6.60
N GLU A 188 -16.81 12.38 6.55
CA GLU A 188 -18.13 13.03 6.68
C GLU A 188 -19.09 12.60 5.56
N VAL A 189 -18.59 12.48 4.32
CA VAL A 189 -19.39 11.96 3.19
C VAL A 189 -19.76 10.49 3.41
N GLU A 190 -18.80 9.69 3.89
CA GLU A 190 -19.00 8.28 4.18
C GLU A 190 -20.01 8.05 5.33
N ILE A 191 -19.92 8.84 6.41
CA ILE A 191 -20.91 8.85 7.51
C ILE A 191 -22.29 9.25 6.96
N SER A 192 -22.36 10.29 6.13
CA SER A 192 -23.62 10.74 5.52
C SER A 192 -24.24 9.70 4.58
N GLN A 193 -23.42 8.87 3.93
CA GLN A 193 -23.90 7.74 3.15
C GLN A 193 -24.49 6.66 4.06
N LYS A 194 -23.82 6.34 5.17
CA LYS A 194 -24.27 5.33 6.12
C LYS A 194 -25.52 5.73 6.89
N ILE A 195 -25.66 7.00 7.26
CA ILE A 195 -26.91 7.53 7.86
C ILE A 195 -28.09 7.37 6.89
N ARG A 196 -27.90 7.63 5.59
CA ARG A 196 -28.96 7.42 4.59
C ARG A 196 -29.34 5.95 4.41
N GLU A 197 -28.35 5.06 4.50
CA GLU A 197 -28.58 3.61 4.51
C GLU A 197 -29.43 3.22 5.73
N LEU A 198 -29.07 3.74 6.91
CA LEU A 198 -29.80 3.52 8.15
C LEU A 198 -31.26 4.01 8.08
N GLU A 199 -31.48 5.20 7.52
CA GLU A 199 -32.83 5.75 7.30
C GLU A 199 -33.65 4.91 6.31
N LEU A 200 -33.01 4.28 5.33
CA LEU A 200 -33.72 3.42 4.37
C LEU A 200 -34.23 2.17 5.08
N ILE A 201 -33.38 1.54 5.89
CA ILE A 201 -33.70 0.36 6.70
C ILE A 201 -34.82 0.71 7.71
N ASP A 202 -34.73 1.85 8.38
CA ASP A 202 -35.78 2.29 9.31
C ASP A 202 -37.14 2.53 8.61
N LYS A 203 -37.10 3.10 7.40
CA LYS A 203 -38.32 3.29 6.58
C LYS A 203 -38.96 1.97 6.18
N THR A 204 -38.17 0.96 5.78
CA THR A 204 -38.70 -0.38 5.46
C THR A 204 -39.32 -1.04 6.69
N PHE A 205 -38.62 -1.04 7.83
CA PHE A 205 -39.17 -1.54 9.10
C PHE A 205 -40.48 -0.84 9.47
N SER A 206 -40.55 0.49 9.36
CA SER A 206 -41.74 1.25 9.68
C SER A 206 -42.91 1.02 8.71
N ALA A 207 -42.62 0.60 7.46
CA ALA A 207 -43.61 0.27 6.45
C ALA A 207 -44.18 -1.13 6.70
N ASP A 208 -43.34 -2.10 7.02
CA ASP A 208 -43.74 -3.47 7.35
C ASP A 208 -44.63 -3.50 8.61
N LEU A 209 -44.26 -2.72 9.63
CA LEU A 209 -45.07 -2.51 10.84
C LEU A 209 -46.43 -1.83 10.56
N LYS A 210 -46.56 -1.06 9.48
CA LYS A 210 -47.81 -0.38 9.09
C LYS A 210 -48.69 -1.21 8.16
N SER A 211 -48.16 -2.28 7.54
CA SER A 211 -48.94 -3.22 6.72
C SER A 211 -49.62 -4.34 7.50
N GLU A 212 -49.38 -4.43 8.81
CA GLU A 212 -50.11 -5.30 9.75
C GLU A 212 -51.23 -4.54 10.51
N PRO A 213 -52.29 -4.09 9.82
CA PRO A 213 -53.59 -3.98 10.46
C PRO A 213 -54.64 -4.78 9.69
N ASP A 214 -55.46 -5.51 10.45
CA ASP A 214 -56.76 -6.10 10.09
C ASP A 214 -56.76 -7.54 9.52
N ARG A 215 -56.31 -8.52 10.33
CA ARG A 215 -56.75 -9.93 10.20
C ARG A 215 -57.30 -10.56 11.48
N GLU A 216 -57.76 -9.75 12.44
CA GLU A 216 -58.40 -10.26 13.67
C GLU A 216 -59.76 -9.58 13.94
N ALA A 217 -60.66 -9.61 12.96
CA ALA A 217 -62.06 -9.20 13.16
C ALA A 217 -63.03 -9.97 12.25
N ALA A 218 -62.99 -11.31 12.25
CA ALA A 218 -64.04 -12.13 11.64
C ALA A 218 -64.21 -13.49 12.35
N GLY A 219 -64.30 -13.48 13.68
CA GLY A 219 -64.63 -14.64 14.51
C GLY A 219 -66.12 -14.75 14.79
N THR A 220 -66.83 -15.47 13.92
CA THR A 220 -68.01 -16.32 14.19
C THR A 220 -69.11 -15.83 15.17
N ASN A 221 -70.16 -15.21 14.62
CA ASN A 221 -71.51 -15.29 15.21
C ASN A 221 -72.26 -16.46 14.54
N THR A 222 -72.41 -17.58 15.24
CA THR A 222 -73.31 -18.68 14.83
C THR A 222 -74.50 -18.73 15.78
N PRO A 223 -75.73 -18.41 15.32
CA PRO A 223 -76.89 -18.51 16.21
C PRO A 223 -77.27 -19.98 16.43
N GLN A 224 -77.22 -20.42 17.69
CA GLN A 224 -77.80 -21.69 18.12
C GLN A 224 -79.32 -21.64 17.91
N LYS A 225 -79.79 -22.31 16.84
CA LYS A 225 -81.21 -22.57 16.65
C LYS A 225 -81.62 -23.75 17.52
N LEU A 226 -82.30 -23.41 18.62
CA LEU A 226 -83.16 -24.29 19.43
C LEU A 226 -83.96 -25.23 18.53
N ARG A 227 -83.90 -26.53 18.81
CA ARG A 227 -84.86 -27.52 18.32
C ARG A 227 -85.45 -28.22 19.53
N ASP A 228 -86.60 -27.71 19.95
CA ASP A 228 -87.64 -28.46 20.65
C ASP A 228 -87.98 -29.71 19.81
N SER A 229 -88.05 -30.93 20.35
CA SER A 229 -89.16 -31.54 21.10
C SER A 229 -89.25 -33.02 20.61
N PRO A 230 -90.13 -33.87 21.16
CA PRO A 230 -90.10 -34.54 22.46
C PRO A 230 -89.74 -36.03 22.37
#